data_AF-A0A7X3XQQ5-F1
#
_entry.id   AF-A0A7X3XQQ5-F1
#
_cell.length_a   1.000
_cell.length_b   1.000
_cell.length_c   1.000
_cell.angle_alpha   90.00
_cell.angle_beta   90.00
_cell.angle_gamma   90.00
#
_symmetry.space_group_name_H-M   'P 1'
#
loop_
_entity.id
_entity.type
_entity.pdbx_description
1 polymer ?
#
loop_
_entity_poly.entity_id
_entity_poly.type
_entity_poly.pdbx_seq_one_letter_code
_entity_poly.pdbx_strand_id
1 'polypeptide(L)'
;MGTEKNTLDIVKAAASAAMSRRAQDGVILDLRELDGFTDFFAIFSGTSDIQVEGISQAVIEELETNWAQRPWHQEGERKADWILLDYVDFVIHVFLSDRRSYYNLERLWAEAHRIELPELTMPIRQETWEEEMDPDGALVFGEQEKGTSDA
;
A
#
# COMPACT_ATOMS: atom_id res chain seq x y z
N MET A 1 21.99 20.79 10.69
CA MET A 1 20.71 20.63 11.39
C MET A 1 19.91 19.68 10.54
N GLY A 2 19.93 18.38 10.85
CA GLY A 2 19.26 17.38 10.02
C GLY A 2 17.76 17.62 10.08
N THR A 3 17.10 17.63 8.92
CA THR A 3 15.64 17.71 8.84
C THR A 3 15.08 16.51 9.56
N GLU A 4 14.50 16.73 10.74
CA GLU A 4 13.77 15.70 11.47
C GLU A 4 12.62 15.24 10.56
N LYS A 5 12.66 13.98 10.11
CA LYS A 5 11.63 13.42 9.24
C LYS A 5 10.38 13.24 10.09
N ASN A 6 9.28 13.87 9.70
CA ASN A 6 8.02 13.74 10.41
C ASN A 6 7.49 12.31 10.26
N THR A 7 7.33 11.59 11.38
CA THR A 7 6.79 10.21 11.43
C THR A 7 5.47 10.08 10.68
N LEU A 8 4.58 11.08 10.78
CA LEU A 8 3.31 11.07 10.07
C LEU A 8 3.48 11.07 8.55
N ASP A 9 4.49 11.76 8.02
CA ASP A 9 4.72 11.80 6.57
C ASP A 9 5.24 10.44 6.07
N ILE A 10 6.05 9.73 6.87
CA ILE A 10 6.48 8.36 6.60
C ILE A 10 5.27 7.42 6.57
N VAL A 11 4.41 7.49 7.59
CA VAL A 11 3.20 6.66 7.69
C VAL A 11 2.23 6.93 6.53
N LYS A 12 2.09 8.19 6.10
CA LYS A 12 1.29 8.54 4.91
C LYS A 12 1.89 7.99 3.61
N ALA A 13 3.21 7.96 3.48
CA ALA A 13 3.86 7.34 2.32
C ALA A 13 3.61 5.83 2.30
N ALA A 14 3.75 5.16 3.44
CA ALA A 14 3.39 3.76 3.59
C ALA A 14 1.93 3.50 3.20
N ALA A 15 1.02 4.35 3.65
CA ALA A 15 -0.39 4.25 3.29
C ALA A 15 -0.62 4.44 1.79
N SER A 16 0.05 5.40 1.15
CA SER A 16 -0.01 5.58 -0.30
C SER A 16 0.46 4.32 -1.05
N ALA A 17 1.57 3.71 -0.62
CA ALA A 17 2.08 2.48 -1.19
C ALA A 17 1.10 1.31 -1.02
N ALA A 18 0.53 1.14 0.17
CA ALA A 18 -0.49 0.12 0.43
C ALA A 18 -1.73 0.32 -0.45
N MET A 19 -2.23 1.54 -0.53
CA MET A 19 -3.39 1.87 -1.36
C MET A 19 -3.09 1.63 -2.85
N SER A 20 -1.86 1.86 -3.33
CA SER A 20 -1.46 1.58 -4.72
C SER A 20 -1.62 0.11 -5.11
N ARG A 21 -1.64 -0.79 -4.11
CA ARG A 21 -1.92 -2.22 -4.23
C ARG A 21 -3.40 -2.56 -3.98
N ARG A 22 -4.28 -1.56 -4.06
CA ARG A 22 -5.73 -1.65 -3.83
C ARG A 22 -6.07 -2.22 -2.46
N ALA A 23 -5.31 -1.84 -1.43
CA ALA A 23 -5.68 -2.12 -0.06
C ALA A 23 -7.07 -1.55 0.27
N GLN A 24 -7.78 -2.25 1.13
CA GLN A 24 -9.12 -1.90 1.60
C GLN A 24 -9.07 -1.42 3.05
N ASP A 25 -10.09 -0.65 3.44
CA ASP A 25 -10.32 -0.21 4.82
C ASP A 25 -9.08 0.42 5.48
N GLY A 26 -8.29 1.13 4.68
CA GLY A 26 -7.04 1.74 5.13
C GLY A 26 -7.29 2.85 6.13
N VAL A 27 -6.65 2.78 7.31
CA VAL A 27 -6.75 3.83 8.34
C VAL A 27 -5.41 4.03 9.03
N ILE A 28 -5.11 5.28 9.39
CA ILE A 28 -4.04 5.61 10.32
C ILE A 28 -4.67 6.00 11.66
N LEU A 29 -4.19 5.41 12.74
CA LEU A 29 -4.52 5.75 14.11
C LEU A 29 -3.35 6.51 14.72
N ASP A 30 -3.61 7.67 15.31
CA ASP A 30 -2.66 8.47 16.07
C ASP A 30 -2.81 8.12 17.57
N LEU A 31 -1.77 7.50 18.13
CA LEU A 31 -1.75 6.96 19.49
C LEU A 31 -1.00 7.86 20.47
N ARG A 32 -0.45 8.99 20.03
CA ARG A 32 0.43 9.85 20.85
C ARG A 32 -0.24 10.41 22.10
N GLU A 33 -1.57 10.56 22.08
CA GLU A 33 -2.39 11.01 23.21
C GLU A 33 -2.84 9.87 24.13
N LEU A 34 -2.48 8.61 23.83
CA LEU A 34 -2.98 7.41 24.52
C LEU A 34 -1.87 6.65 25.28
N ASP A 35 -0.72 7.27 25.55
CA ASP A 35 0.45 6.63 26.17
C ASP A 35 0.84 5.29 25.50
N GLY A 36 0.71 5.23 24.17
CA GLY A 36 1.05 4.07 23.37
C GLY A 36 2.55 3.74 23.40
N PHE A 37 2.91 2.50 23.11
CA PHE A 37 4.31 2.11 22.92
C PHE A 37 4.89 2.58 21.58
N THR A 38 4.04 3.14 20.71
CA THR A 38 4.35 3.63 19.38
C THR A 38 3.47 4.86 19.09
N ASP A 39 3.88 5.72 18.15
CA ASP A 39 3.13 6.95 17.84
C ASP A 39 1.93 6.69 16.92
N PHE A 40 2.07 5.76 15.97
CA PHE A 40 1.04 5.50 14.96
C PHE A 40 0.82 4.02 14.67
N PHE A 41 -0.43 3.67 14.41
CA PHE A 41 -0.77 2.45 13.69
C PHE A 41 -1.28 2.79 12.30
N ALA A 42 -0.86 2.04 11.30
CA ALA A 42 -1.51 2.02 9.99
C ALA A 42 -2.09 0.63 9.74
N ILE A 43 -3.36 0.55 9.42
CA ILE A 43 -4.10 -0.71 9.30
C ILE A 43 -4.69 -0.81 7.90
N PHE A 44 -4.44 -1.92 7.23
CA PHE A 44 -4.90 -2.20 5.86
C PHE A 44 -5.49 -3.60 5.75
N SER A 45 -6.32 -3.81 4.74
CA SER A 45 -6.88 -5.12 4.41
C SER A 45 -6.64 -5.50 2.94
N GLY A 46 -6.33 -6.77 2.71
CA GLY A 46 -6.27 -7.39 1.39
C GLY A 46 -7.28 -8.54 1.29
N THR A 47 -7.77 -8.81 0.08
CA THR A 47 -8.79 -9.85 -0.18
C THR A 47 -8.22 -11.25 -0.37
N SER A 48 -6.90 -11.39 -0.43
CA SER A 48 -6.21 -12.68 -0.55
C SER A 48 -4.80 -12.59 0.03
N ASP A 49 -4.24 -13.74 0.39
CA ASP A 49 -2.87 -13.90 0.91
C ASP A 49 -1.84 -13.22 0.00
N ILE A 50 -1.94 -13.44 -1.32
CA ILE A 50 -1.07 -12.82 -2.33
C ILE A 50 -1.19 -11.29 -2.30
N GLN A 51 -2.40 -10.75 -2.12
CA GLN A 51 -2.56 -9.30 -2.03
C GLN A 51 -2.00 -8.77 -0.71
N VAL A 52 -2.18 -9.48 0.40
CA VAL A 52 -1.63 -9.10 1.70
C VAL A 52 -0.10 -9.01 1.63
N GLU A 53 0.56 -10.04 1.07
CA GLU A 53 2.00 -10.03 0.81
C GLU A 53 2.40 -8.89 -0.15
N GLY A 54 1.62 -8.68 -1.21
CA GLY A 54 1.89 -7.60 -2.17
C GLY A 54 1.77 -6.19 -1.57
N ILE A 55 0.83 -5.99 -0.64
CA ILE A 55 0.67 -4.73 0.11
C ILE A 55 1.87 -4.54 1.04
N SER A 56 2.22 -5.55 1.86
CA SER A 56 3.35 -5.43 2.79
C SER A 56 4.66 -5.17 2.08
N GLN A 57 4.92 -5.87 0.96
CA GLN A 57 6.13 -5.69 0.17
C GLN A 57 6.20 -4.28 -0.44
N ALA A 58 5.09 -3.77 -0.99
CA ALA A 58 5.05 -2.41 -1.54
C ALA A 58 5.34 -1.33 -0.48
N VAL A 59 4.84 -1.52 0.74
CA VAL A 59 5.13 -0.65 1.88
C VAL A 59 6.61 -0.69 2.23
N ILE A 60 7.20 -1.87 2.34
CA ILE A 60 8.63 -2.03 2.66
C ILE A 60 9.49 -1.36 1.59
N GLU A 61 9.20 -1.59 0.31
CA GLU A 61 9.93 -1.01 -0.82
C GLU A 61 9.87 0.52 -0.82
N GLU A 62 8.69 1.11 -0.60
CA GLU A 62 8.50 2.55 -0.53
C GLU A 62 9.32 3.17 0.62
N LEU A 63 9.20 2.60 1.82
CA LEU A 63 9.85 3.13 3.01
C LEU A 63 11.37 2.96 2.97
N GLU A 64 11.85 1.83 2.43
CA GLU A 64 13.26 1.58 2.28
C GLU A 64 13.89 2.53 1.25
N THR A 65 13.26 2.66 0.08
CA THR A 65 13.82 3.41 -1.06
C THR A 65 13.77 4.92 -0.83
N ASN A 66 12.62 5.44 -0.40
CA ASN A 66 12.38 6.88 -0.35
C ASN A 66 12.60 7.47 1.06
N TRP A 67 12.49 6.65 2.10
CA TRP A 67 12.58 7.11 3.49
C TRP A 67 13.79 6.57 4.24
N ALA A 68 14.54 5.64 3.66
CA ALA A 68 15.66 4.94 4.29
C ALA A 68 15.26 4.26 5.61
N GLN A 69 14.03 3.73 5.66
CA GLN A 69 13.45 3.03 6.81
C GLN A 69 13.25 1.55 6.47
N ARG A 70 13.78 0.67 7.32
CA ARG A 70 13.49 -0.77 7.28
C ARG A 70 12.71 -1.16 8.52
N PRO A 71 11.80 -2.14 8.42
CA PRO A 71 11.12 -2.65 9.61
C PRO A 71 12.16 -3.23 10.57
N TRP A 72 12.05 -2.85 11.83
CA TRP A 72 12.81 -3.44 12.94
C TRP A 72 12.45 -4.92 13.11
N HIS A 73 11.16 -5.23 12.97
CA HIS A 73 10.65 -6.59 13.06
C HIS A 73 9.52 -6.84 12.05
N GLN A 74 9.43 -8.09 11.59
CA GLN A 74 8.37 -8.55 10.69
C GLN A 74 7.80 -9.87 11.22
N GLU A 75 6.47 -9.96 11.30
CA GLU A 75 5.75 -11.17 11.67
C GLU A 75 4.74 -11.56 10.60
N GLY A 76 4.45 -12.86 10.49
CA GLY A 76 3.28 -13.36 9.74
C GLY A 76 3.46 -13.66 8.26
N GLU A 77 4.62 -13.35 7.66
CA GLU A 77 4.91 -13.57 6.22
C GLU A 77 4.55 -14.98 5.71
N ARG A 78 4.80 -16.03 6.51
CA ARG A 78 4.60 -17.43 6.08
C ARG A 78 3.13 -17.86 5.92
N LYS A 79 2.19 -17.12 6.51
CA LYS A 79 0.75 -17.45 6.44
C LYS A 79 -0.07 -16.37 5.74
N ALA A 80 0.42 -15.14 5.66
CA ALA A 80 -0.25 -13.98 5.06
C ALA A 80 -1.68 -13.68 5.56
N ASP A 81 -2.19 -14.40 6.57
CA ASP A 81 -3.44 -14.08 7.28
C ASP A 81 -3.37 -12.70 7.95
N TRP A 82 -2.20 -12.36 8.47
CA TRP A 82 -1.86 -11.09 9.11
C TRP A 82 -0.35 -10.89 9.04
N ILE A 83 0.08 -9.79 8.43
CA ILE A 83 1.47 -9.34 8.43
C ILE A 83 1.57 -8.11 9.33
N LEU A 84 2.58 -8.11 10.20
CA LEU A 84 2.95 -6.98 11.05
C LEU A 84 4.34 -6.50 10.68
N LEU A 85 4.46 -5.20 10.43
CA LEU A 85 5.73 -4.51 10.20
C LEU A 85 5.94 -3.49 11.33
N ASP A 86 6.92 -3.75 12.18
CA ASP A 86 7.26 -2.91 13.32
C ASP A 86 8.41 -1.96 12.97
N TYR A 87 8.21 -0.65 13.10
CA TYR A 87 9.23 0.38 12.92
C TYR A 87 9.54 1.13 14.21
N VAL A 88 9.13 0.60 15.37
CA VAL A 88 9.24 1.21 16.71
C VAL A 88 8.36 2.45 16.87
N ASP A 89 8.59 3.50 16.09
CA ASP A 89 7.82 4.76 16.15
C ASP A 89 6.43 4.64 15.49
N PHE A 90 6.24 3.65 14.61
CA PHE A 90 4.94 3.28 14.06
C PHE A 90 4.88 1.79 13.74
N VAL A 91 3.67 1.24 13.65
CA VAL A 91 3.43 -0.17 13.29
C VAL A 91 2.42 -0.25 12.15
N ILE A 92 2.70 -1.13 11.18
CA ILE A 92 1.83 -1.37 10.03
C ILE A 92 1.24 -2.77 10.14
N HIS A 93 -0.10 -2.85 10.14
CA HIS A 93 -0.85 -4.09 10.13
C HIS A 93 -1.50 -4.27 8.75
N VAL A 94 -1.20 -5.39 8.10
CA VAL A 94 -1.87 -5.80 6.86
C VAL A 94 -2.60 -7.10 7.12
N PHE A 95 -3.94 -7.07 7.04
CA PHE A 95 -4.79 -8.21 7.32
C PHE A 95 -5.36 -8.82 6.06
N LEU A 96 -5.58 -10.13 6.05
CA LEU A 96 -6.63 -10.70 5.20
C LEU A 96 -7.98 -10.17 5.69
N SER A 97 -8.84 -9.68 4.81
CA SER A 97 -10.08 -8.97 5.18
C SER A 97 -10.95 -9.77 6.17
N ASP A 98 -11.10 -11.07 5.96
CA ASP A 98 -11.88 -11.97 6.83
C ASP A 98 -11.27 -12.17 8.22
N ARG A 99 -9.98 -11.83 8.41
CA ARG A 99 -9.23 -11.97 9.66
C ARG A 99 -9.13 -10.69 10.47
N ARG A 100 -9.29 -9.51 9.86
CA ARG A 100 -9.17 -8.21 10.57
C ARG A 100 -10.11 -8.12 11.79
N SER A 101 -11.36 -8.56 11.61
CA SER A 101 -12.38 -8.52 12.67
C SER A 101 -12.07 -9.47 13.84
N TYR A 102 -11.34 -10.57 13.59
CA TYR A 102 -10.93 -11.52 14.63
C TYR A 102 -9.92 -10.88 15.60
N TYR A 103 -8.96 -10.11 15.08
CA TYR A 103 -7.94 -9.43 15.88
C TYR A 103 -8.47 -8.15 16.55
N ASN A 104 -9.46 -7.50 15.95
CA ASN A 104 -10.23 -6.39 16.53
C ASN A 104 -9.39 -5.24 17.13
N LEU A 105 -8.24 -4.93 16.51
CA LEU A 105 -7.31 -3.91 17.01
C LEU A 105 -7.96 -2.52 17.08
N GLU A 106 -8.87 -2.21 16.16
CA GLU A 106 -9.58 -0.93 16.15
C GLU A 106 -10.46 -0.72 17.39
N ARG A 107 -10.90 -1.80 18.06
CA ARG A 107 -11.61 -1.69 19.33
C ARG A 107 -10.66 -1.37 20.49
N LEU A 108 -9.46 -1.93 20.48
CA LEU A 108 -8.44 -1.66 21.51
C LEU A 108 -8.01 -0.19 21.48
N TRP A 109 -7.96 0.39 20.29
CA TRP A 109 -7.54 1.77 20.06
C TRP A 109 -8.71 2.65 19.58
N ALA A 110 -9.92 2.38 20.07
CA ALA A 110 -11.13 3.09 19.64
C ALA A 110 -11.09 4.60 19.98
N GLU A 111 -10.30 4.98 20.98
CA GLU A 111 -10.11 6.37 21.42
C GLU A 111 -9.02 7.09 20.61
N ALA A 112 -8.29 6.38 19.74
CA ALA A 112 -7.22 6.98 18.94
C ALA A 112 -7.80 7.92 17.88
N HIS A 113 -7.10 9.03 17.64
CA HIS A 113 -7.51 9.94 16.58
C HIS A 113 -7.29 9.27 15.21
N ARG A 114 -8.36 9.18 14.41
CA ARG A 114 -8.33 8.56 13.09
C ARG A 114 -7.96 9.59 12.03
N ILE A 115 -6.93 9.27 11.26
CA ILE A 115 -6.52 10.03 10.08
C ILE A 115 -6.98 9.21 8.87
N GLU A 116 -8.04 9.70 8.22
CA GLU A 116 -8.58 9.10 7.00
C GLU A 116 -7.59 9.27 5.84
N LEU A 117 -7.42 8.20 5.07
CA LEU A 117 -6.57 8.23 3.88
C LEU A 117 -7.32 8.90 2.73
N PRO A 118 -6.66 9.73 1.91
CA PRO A 118 -7.29 10.20 0.69
C PRO A 118 -7.66 8.99 -0.17
N GLU A 119 -8.92 8.91 -0.60
CA GLU A 119 -9.34 7.91 -1.59
C GLU A 119 -8.37 8.00 -2.76
N LEU A 120 -7.80 6.87 -3.18
CA LEU A 120 -7.13 6.80 -4.47
C LEU A 120 -8.19 6.98 -5.54
N THR A 121 -8.50 8.23 -5.87
CA THR A 121 -9.12 8.57 -7.15
C THR A 121 -8.06 8.31 -8.20
N MET A 122 -7.95 7.04 -8.62
CA MET A 122 -7.33 6.75 -9.90
C MET A 122 -8.13 7.56 -10.92
N PRO A 123 -7.51 8.50 -11.68
CA PRO A 123 -8.21 9.00 -12.85
C PRO A 123 -8.54 7.76 -13.67
N ILE A 124 -9.85 7.55 -13.92
CA ILE A 124 -10.28 6.61 -14.94
C ILE A 124 -9.44 6.98 -16.15
N ARG A 125 -8.60 6.06 -16.66
CA ARG A 125 -7.94 6.27 -17.94
C ARG A 125 -9.06 6.44 -18.95
N GLN A 126 -9.41 7.68 -19.26
CA GLN A 126 -10.08 8.00 -20.49
C GLN A 126 -9.00 7.83 -21.55
N GLU A 127 -8.80 6.59 -21.99
CA GLU A 127 -8.24 6.38 -23.32
C GLU A 127 -9.27 6.98 -24.27
N THR A 128 -9.09 8.27 -24.58
CA THR A 128 -9.63 8.83 -25.81
C THR A 128 -8.86 8.13 -26.91
N TRP A 129 -9.43 7.02 -27.38
CA TRP A 129 -9.18 6.56 -28.74
C TRP A 129 -9.64 7.71 -29.63
N GLU A 130 -8.76 8.64 -29.94
CA GLU A 130 -8.95 9.39 -31.17
C GLU A 130 -8.92 8.34 -32.25
N GLU A 131 -10.08 8.08 -32.83
CA GLU A 131 -10.22 7.38 -34.09
C GLU A 131 -9.29 8.10 -35.09
N GLU A 132 -8.03 7.67 -35.18
CA GLU A 132 -7.42 7.53 -36.50
C GLU A 132 -8.18 6.39 -37.20
N MET A 133 -9.45 6.67 -37.54
CA MET A 133 -10.11 6.00 -38.63
C MET A 133 -9.32 6.36 -39.88
N ASP A 134 -8.60 5.39 -40.42
CA ASP A 134 -8.30 5.38 -41.85
C ASP A 134 -9.63 5.66 -42.59
N PRO A 135 -9.70 6.65 -43.51
CA PRO A 135 -10.93 6.98 -44.23
C PRO A 135 -11.60 5.78 -44.93
N ASP A 136 -10.90 4.66 -45.10
CA ASP A 136 -11.40 3.46 -45.77
C ASP A 136 -11.76 2.29 -44.81
N GLY A 137 -11.67 2.46 -43.48
CA GLY A 137 -12.27 1.52 -42.51
C GLY A 137 -11.67 0.12 -42.42
N ALA A 138 -10.39 -0.06 -42.76
CA ALA A 138 -9.70 -1.35 -42.61
C ALA A 138 -8.89 -1.43 -41.29
N LEU A 139 -8.99 -2.55 -40.58
CA LEU A 139 -8.16 -2.85 -39.40
C LEU A 139 -6.72 -3.17 -39.84
N VAL A 140 -5.78 -2.29 -39.51
CA VAL A 140 -4.34 -2.56 -39.70
C VAL A 140 -3.84 -3.38 -38.51
N PHE A 141 -3.74 -4.70 -38.68
CA PHE A 141 -2.99 -5.55 -37.76
C PHE A 141 -1.51 -5.47 -38.13
N GLY A 142 -0.73 -4.70 -37.37
CA GLY A 142 0.73 -4.69 -37.50
C GLY A 142 1.32 -6.01 -37.02
N GLU A 143 1.70 -6.89 -37.95
CA GLU A 143 2.63 -7.98 -37.71
C GLU A 143 3.99 -7.42 -37.29
N GLN A 144 4.45 -7.75 -36.09
CA GLN A 144 5.88 -7.70 -35.76
C GLN A 144 6.43 -9.10 -35.99
N GLU A 145 6.99 -9.30 -37.18
CA GLU A 145 7.79 -10.48 -37.52
C GLU A 145 9.01 -10.59 -36.61
N LYS A 146 9.32 -11.85 -36.24
CA LYS A 146 10.53 -12.25 -35.53
C LYS A 146 11.77 -11.95 -36.38
N GLY A 147 12.59 -10.99 -35.96
CA GLY A 147 13.98 -10.87 -36.39
C GLY A 147 14.89 -11.72 -35.50
N THR A 148 15.38 -12.86 -36.04
CA THR A 148 16.45 -13.66 -35.45
C THR A 148 17.83 -13.21 -35.97
N SER A 149 18.72 -12.92 -35.01
CA SER A 149 20.20 -13.02 -34.95
C SER A 149 21.07 -13.12 -36.23
N ASP A 150 22.09 -12.23 -36.23
CA ASP A 150 23.52 -12.35 -36.59
C ASP A 150 23.99 -13.07 -37.87
N ALA A 151 24.77 -12.33 -38.68
CA ALA A 151 26.18 -12.61 -39.03
C ALA A 151 26.75 -11.54 -39.98
#